data_AF-A0A7K4CWY1-F1
#
_entry.id   AF-A0A7K4CWY1-F1
#
_cell.length_a   1.000
_cell.length_b   1.000
_cell.length_c   1.000
_cell.angle_alpha   90.00
_cell.angle_beta   90.00
_cell.angle_gamma   90.00
#
_symmetry.space_group_name_H-M   'P 1'
#
loop_
_entity.id
_entity.type
_entity.pdbx_description
1 polymer ?
#
loop_
_entity_poly.entity_id
_entity_poly.type
_entity_poly.pdbx_seq_one_letter_code
_entity_poly.pdbx_strand_id
1 'polypeptide(L)'
;MKDTFGIKFDELSFDPTNFFTYINPRKENQELAEHGHSKEGRATLNIINMSLFCALDGGIPLLHLVYPGNVQDASHFRDGALPRLKQRLEELNIPAATVTLIFDKGNLSEEAFEIIDALKCKYICSDRPSSHKTILNLKPPEFEMRELPNGKMIGVKEFHDEKYGKARRFIAIFNPNEAKWKQETLATKMEAKIAEISEYFSTRVVFSPGEKRKGQGDKWRTRTNVETKAKELVGSRFKDMIHVTITGPDEIPLADGGRFDVTVSTEQEAIDAENLEL
;
A
#
# COMPACT_ATOMS: atom_id res chain seq x y z
N MET A 1 -14.37 -4.36 37.30
CA MET A 1 -13.17 -4.55 36.44
C MET A 1 -12.10 -3.51 36.73
N LYS A 2 -12.34 -2.23 36.47
CA LYS A 2 -11.39 -1.16 36.80
C LYS A 2 -11.05 -1.13 38.29
N ASP A 3 -12.04 -1.11 39.17
CA ASP A 3 -11.81 -0.99 40.62
C ASP A 3 -11.33 -2.30 41.26
N THR A 4 -11.65 -3.44 40.64
CA THR A 4 -11.32 -4.77 41.16
C THR A 4 -9.96 -5.28 40.68
N PHE A 5 -9.62 -5.00 39.41
CA PHE A 5 -8.43 -5.54 38.75
C PHE A 5 -7.43 -4.45 38.32
N GLY A 6 -7.74 -3.16 38.52
CA GLY A 6 -6.85 -2.05 38.21
C GLY A 6 -6.67 -1.75 36.72
N ILE A 7 -7.48 -2.35 35.84
CA ILE A 7 -7.34 -2.22 34.37
C ILE A 7 -7.63 -0.79 33.93
N LYS A 8 -6.75 -0.24 33.10
CA LYS A 8 -6.92 1.07 32.46
C LYS A 8 -7.61 0.95 31.10
N PHE A 9 -8.47 1.91 30.80
CA PHE A 9 -9.24 2.01 29.55
C PHE A 9 -8.98 3.36 28.85
N ASP A 10 -7.84 3.98 29.12
CA ASP A 10 -7.37 5.24 28.53
C ASP A 10 -6.83 5.06 27.12
N GLU A 11 -6.41 3.85 26.73
CA GLU A 11 -5.95 3.53 25.39
C GLU A 11 -6.75 2.35 24.82
N LEU A 12 -7.51 2.59 23.74
CA LEU A 12 -8.35 1.58 23.10
C LEU A 12 -7.94 1.39 21.64
N SER A 13 -7.59 0.17 21.26
CA SER A 13 -7.38 -0.22 19.87
C SER A 13 -8.67 -0.74 19.24
N PHE A 14 -8.97 -0.31 18.02
CA PHE A 14 -10.05 -0.82 17.19
C PHE A 14 -9.51 -1.61 16.01
N ASP A 15 -9.96 -2.86 15.86
CA ASP A 15 -9.62 -3.69 14.70
C ASP A 15 -10.85 -4.45 14.18
N PRO A 16 -11.24 -4.27 12.90
CA PRO A 16 -12.22 -5.10 12.23
C PRO A 16 -11.58 -6.36 11.65
N THR A 17 -12.28 -7.48 11.67
CA THR A 17 -11.89 -8.75 11.06
C THR A 17 -13.09 -9.43 10.40
N ASN A 18 -12.84 -10.44 9.57
CA ASN A 18 -13.91 -11.21 8.95
C ASN A 18 -13.65 -12.71 9.00
N PHE A 19 -14.75 -13.46 9.03
CA PHE A 19 -14.77 -14.91 9.07
C PHE A 19 -15.57 -15.41 7.89
N PHE A 20 -14.97 -16.25 7.04
CA PHE A 20 -15.73 -16.91 5.99
C PHE A 20 -16.64 -17.98 6.58
N THR A 21 -17.74 -18.25 5.88
CA THR A 21 -18.76 -19.20 6.30
C THR A 21 -19.10 -20.14 5.13
N TYR A 22 -19.66 -21.30 5.47
CA TYR A 22 -20.23 -22.22 4.48
C TYR A 22 -21.75 -22.04 4.32
N ILE A 23 -22.30 -20.92 4.79
CA ILE A 23 -23.74 -20.63 4.71
C ILE A 23 -24.07 -20.25 3.27
N ASN A 24 -24.57 -21.21 2.48
CA ASN A 24 -24.91 -21.08 1.07
C ASN A 24 -25.96 -22.15 0.71
N PRO A 25 -27.04 -21.86 -0.07
CA PRO A 25 -27.45 -20.58 -0.66
C PRO A 25 -27.90 -19.54 0.37
N ARG A 26 -27.78 -18.26 0.02
CA ARG A 26 -28.33 -17.13 0.79
C ARG A 26 -29.85 -17.32 0.94
N LYS A 27 -30.33 -17.19 2.18
CA LYS A 27 -31.78 -17.20 2.49
C LYS A 27 -32.31 -15.78 2.55
N GLU A 28 -33.61 -15.58 2.30
CA GLU A 28 -34.22 -14.24 2.30
C GLU A 28 -34.11 -13.53 3.67
N ASN A 29 -34.08 -14.28 4.76
CA ASN A 29 -33.95 -13.78 6.13
C ASN A 29 -32.50 -13.78 6.66
N GLN A 30 -31.51 -13.90 5.77
CA GLN A 30 -30.10 -13.87 6.14
C GLN A 30 -29.61 -12.42 6.24
N GLU A 31 -29.19 -12.01 7.43
CA GLU A 31 -28.77 -10.62 7.70
C GLU A 31 -27.25 -10.45 7.81
N LEU A 32 -26.52 -11.46 8.31
CA LEU A 32 -25.08 -11.33 8.61
C LEU A 32 -24.17 -11.91 7.54
N ALA A 33 -24.37 -13.19 7.19
CA ALA A 33 -23.52 -13.84 6.21
C ALA A 33 -23.80 -13.22 4.83
N GLU A 34 -22.84 -12.51 4.25
CA GLU A 34 -23.02 -11.87 2.94
C GLU A 34 -21.73 -11.95 2.14
N HIS A 35 -21.84 -11.84 0.81
CA HIS A 35 -20.65 -11.78 -0.04
C HIS A 35 -19.85 -10.50 0.22
N GLY A 36 -18.54 -10.64 0.38
CA GLY A 36 -17.63 -9.54 0.63
C GLY A 36 -16.17 -9.93 0.37
N HIS A 37 -15.25 -9.02 0.69
CA HIS A 37 -13.81 -9.27 0.55
C HIS A 37 -13.26 -10.07 1.72
N SER A 38 -13.18 -11.40 1.57
CA SER A 38 -12.57 -12.28 2.56
C SER A 38 -11.08 -11.97 2.74
N LYS A 39 -10.63 -11.76 4.00
CA LYS A 39 -9.21 -11.58 4.34
C LYS A 39 -8.38 -12.84 4.06
N GLU A 40 -9.02 -14.00 3.97
CA GLU A 40 -8.40 -15.30 3.65
C GLU A 40 -8.47 -15.66 2.15
N GLY A 41 -8.87 -14.72 1.29
CA GLY A 41 -8.92 -14.92 -0.16
C GLY A 41 -10.04 -15.85 -0.63
N ARG A 42 -11.03 -16.15 0.21
CA ARG A 42 -12.18 -17.00 -0.12
C ARG A 42 -13.28 -16.20 -0.84
N ALA A 43 -13.02 -15.79 -2.08
CA ALA A 43 -13.91 -14.90 -2.84
C ALA A 43 -15.33 -15.45 -3.10
N THR A 44 -15.52 -16.78 -3.05
CA THR A 44 -16.80 -17.44 -3.34
C THR A 44 -17.63 -17.74 -2.10
N LEU A 45 -17.12 -17.47 -0.89
CA LEU A 45 -17.82 -17.75 0.37
C LEU A 45 -18.44 -16.47 0.94
N ASN A 46 -19.58 -16.63 1.61
CA ASN A 46 -20.18 -15.56 2.41
C ASN A 46 -19.32 -15.34 3.65
N ILE A 47 -19.16 -14.10 4.07
CA ILE A 47 -18.40 -13.72 5.26
C ILE A 47 -19.31 -13.06 6.30
N ILE A 48 -18.90 -13.15 7.57
CA ILE A 48 -19.45 -12.37 8.67
C ILE A 48 -18.31 -11.53 9.23
N ASN A 49 -18.57 -10.24 9.40
CA ASN A 49 -17.57 -9.31 9.92
C ASN A 49 -17.73 -9.14 11.44
N MET A 50 -16.63 -8.87 12.12
CA MET A 50 -16.59 -8.58 13.55
C MET A 50 -15.59 -7.47 13.81
N SER A 51 -15.91 -6.51 14.67
CA SER A 51 -14.97 -5.50 15.14
C SER A 51 -14.79 -5.57 16.65
N LEU A 52 -13.60 -5.24 17.13
CA LEU A 52 -13.26 -5.27 18.54
C LEU A 52 -12.65 -3.93 18.98
N PHE A 53 -13.16 -3.38 20.09
CA PHE A 53 -12.42 -2.39 20.90
C PHE A 53 -11.74 -3.12 22.05
N CYS A 54 -10.42 -2.96 22.14
CA CYS A 54 -9.59 -3.64 23.13
C CYS A 54 -8.77 -2.63 23.91
N ALA A 55 -8.73 -2.74 25.23
CA ALA A 55 -7.81 -1.98 26.05
C ALA A 55 -6.38 -2.48 25.81
N LEU A 56 -5.45 -1.56 25.57
CA LEU A 56 -4.03 -1.95 25.43
C LEU A 56 -3.49 -2.52 26.74
N ASP A 57 -3.96 -2.01 27.88
CA ASP A 57 -3.65 -2.56 29.19
C ASP A 57 -4.28 -3.95 29.36
N GLY A 58 -3.44 -4.98 29.30
CA GLY A 58 -3.84 -6.38 29.44
C GLY A 58 -4.57 -6.99 28.25
N GLY A 59 -4.76 -6.25 27.15
CA GLY A 59 -5.43 -6.77 25.95
C GLY A 59 -6.89 -7.17 26.20
N ILE A 60 -7.60 -6.40 27.04
CA ILE A 60 -8.94 -6.75 27.50
C ILE A 60 -10.00 -6.20 26.54
N PRO A 61 -10.86 -7.06 25.95
CA PRO A 61 -11.97 -6.60 25.11
C PRO A 61 -12.99 -5.76 25.88
N LEU A 62 -13.26 -4.56 25.39
CA LEU A 62 -14.26 -3.64 25.96
C LEU A 62 -15.64 -3.80 25.31
N LEU A 63 -15.62 -3.96 23.97
CA LEU A 63 -16.80 -4.01 23.12
C LEU A 63 -16.48 -4.82 21.86
N HIS A 64 -17.40 -5.69 21.47
CA HIS A 64 -17.39 -6.31 20.14
C HIS A 64 -18.69 -6.00 19.42
N LEU A 65 -18.64 -5.97 18.09
CA LEU A 65 -19.81 -5.85 17.23
C LEU A 65 -19.67 -6.84 16.09
N VAL A 66 -20.77 -7.52 15.76
CA VAL A 66 -20.88 -8.40 14.58
C VAL A 66 -21.77 -7.69 13.56
N TYR A 67 -21.36 -7.70 12.30
CA TYR A 67 -22.03 -6.97 11.24
C TYR A 67 -21.94 -7.71 9.90
N PRO A 68 -22.80 -7.37 8.92
CA PRO A 68 -22.90 -8.11 7.68
C PRO A 68 -21.62 -8.08 6.84
N GLY A 69 -21.33 -9.17 6.13
CA GLY A 69 -20.10 -9.34 5.35
C GLY A 69 -19.88 -8.34 4.22
N ASN A 70 -20.96 -7.79 3.68
CA ASN A 70 -20.94 -6.81 2.60
C ASN A 70 -20.80 -5.35 3.08
N VAL A 71 -20.78 -5.10 4.39
CA VAL A 71 -20.61 -3.76 4.96
C VAL A 71 -19.12 -3.42 5.03
N GLN A 72 -18.77 -2.24 4.54
CA GLN A 72 -17.39 -1.74 4.57
C GLN A 72 -17.00 -1.28 5.98
N ASP A 73 -15.74 -1.52 6.35
CA ASP A 73 -15.21 -1.21 7.68
C ASP A 73 -15.32 0.28 8.05
N ALA A 74 -15.05 1.20 7.12
CA ALA A 74 -15.19 2.64 7.36
C ALA A 74 -16.63 3.05 7.70
N SER A 75 -17.62 2.49 6.98
CA SER A 75 -19.03 2.74 7.25
C SER A 75 -19.44 2.15 8.59
N HIS A 76 -19.01 0.91 8.89
CA HIS A 76 -19.26 0.27 10.18
C HIS A 76 -18.63 1.06 11.34
N PHE A 77 -17.41 1.57 11.17
CA PHE A 77 -16.72 2.35 12.18
C PHE A 77 -17.49 3.61 12.55
N ARG A 78 -17.93 4.37 11.54
CA ARG A 78 -18.72 5.59 11.70
C ARG A 78 -20.12 5.32 12.25
N ASP A 79 -20.87 4.42 11.61
CA ASP A 79 -22.31 4.30 11.81
C ASP A 79 -22.68 3.35 12.96
N GLY A 80 -21.81 2.38 13.27
CA GLY A 80 -22.04 1.37 14.31
C GLY A 80 -21.07 1.48 15.47
N ALA A 81 -19.77 1.41 15.18
CA ALA A 81 -18.74 1.22 16.19
C ALA A 81 -18.57 2.42 17.13
N LEU A 82 -18.41 3.64 16.59
CA LEU A 82 -18.24 4.85 17.40
C LEU A 82 -19.47 5.18 18.27
N PRO A 83 -20.72 5.13 17.76
CA PRO A 83 -21.91 5.30 18.59
C PRO A 83 -22.02 4.28 19.72
N ARG A 84 -21.75 3.00 19.43
CA ARG A 84 -21.80 1.97 20.47
C ARG A 84 -20.67 2.12 21.49
N LEU A 85 -19.48 2.53 21.05
CA LEU A 85 -18.37 2.84 21.94
C LEU A 85 -18.76 3.95 22.91
N LYS A 86 -19.35 5.06 22.42
CA LYS A 86 -19.83 6.16 23.29
C LYS A 86 -20.74 5.63 24.39
N GLN A 87 -21.78 4.88 24.03
CA GLN A 87 -22.71 4.29 24.99
C GLN A 87 -21.99 3.38 25.98
N ARG A 88 -21.04 2.57 25.50
CA ARG A 88 -20.27 1.67 26.36
C ARG A 88 -19.39 2.40 27.37
N LEU A 89 -18.77 3.51 26.97
CA LEU A 89 -17.97 4.35 27.86
C LEU A 89 -18.86 5.02 28.93
N GLU A 90 -20.05 5.49 28.54
CA GLU A 90 -21.05 6.05 29.47
C GLU A 90 -21.52 5.00 30.50
N GLU A 91 -21.87 3.78 30.05
CA GLU A 91 -22.26 2.66 30.92
C GLU A 91 -21.17 2.33 31.97
N LEU A 92 -19.90 2.55 31.62
CA LEU A 92 -18.75 2.26 32.47
C LEU A 92 -18.24 3.49 33.25
N ASN A 93 -18.93 4.63 33.14
CA ASN A 93 -18.51 5.91 33.72
C ASN A 93 -17.07 6.31 33.33
N ILE A 94 -16.67 6.04 32.09
CA ILE A 94 -15.39 6.43 31.53
C ILE A 94 -15.60 7.69 30.68
N PRO A 95 -15.04 8.85 31.06
CA PRO A 95 -15.16 10.04 30.24
C PRO A 95 -14.43 9.85 28.91
N ALA A 96 -15.15 9.96 27.80
CA ALA A 96 -14.59 9.79 26.45
C ALA A 96 -13.36 10.67 26.20
N ALA A 97 -13.33 11.89 26.76
CA ALA A 97 -12.20 12.81 26.64
C ALA A 97 -10.87 12.32 27.26
N THR A 98 -10.92 11.28 28.10
CA THR A 98 -9.73 10.64 28.68
C THR A 98 -9.18 9.50 27.83
N VAL A 99 -9.93 9.08 26.80
CA VAL A 99 -9.61 7.94 25.95
C VAL A 99 -8.82 8.40 24.72
N THR A 100 -7.81 7.61 24.36
CA THR A 100 -7.08 7.66 23.10
C THR A 100 -7.48 6.47 22.24
N LEU A 101 -8.13 6.75 21.10
CA LEU A 101 -8.56 5.74 20.14
C LEU A 101 -7.46 5.44 19.12
N ILE A 102 -7.13 4.16 18.94
CA ILE A 102 -6.07 3.71 18.05
C ILE A 102 -6.71 2.85 16.96
N PHE A 103 -6.57 3.24 15.70
CA PHE A 103 -7.23 2.54 14.59
C PHE A 103 -6.48 2.70 13.26
N ASP A 104 -6.66 1.75 12.35
CA ASP A 104 -6.01 1.78 11.04
C ASP A 104 -6.70 2.72 10.03
N LYS A 105 -5.94 3.15 9.01
CA LYS A 105 -6.35 4.05 7.92
C LYS A 105 -7.57 3.57 7.12
N GLY A 106 -7.88 2.27 7.17
CA GLY A 106 -9.07 1.70 6.55
C GLY A 106 -10.38 2.24 7.10
N ASN A 107 -10.35 2.83 8.30
CA ASN A 107 -11.51 3.34 9.03
C ASN A 107 -11.65 4.88 8.98
N LEU A 108 -10.84 5.56 8.17
CA LEU A 108 -10.88 7.02 8.07
C LEU A 108 -12.08 7.47 7.23
N SER A 109 -12.89 8.37 7.78
CA SER A 109 -13.89 9.16 7.05
C SER A 109 -14.09 10.51 7.74
N GLU A 110 -14.52 11.54 7.00
CA GLU A 110 -14.75 12.87 7.56
C GLU A 110 -15.73 12.82 8.72
N GLU A 111 -16.84 12.09 8.56
CA GLU A 111 -17.89 12.01 9.56
C GLU A 111 -17.47 11.19 10.78
N ALA A 112 -16.57 10.19 10.62
CA ALA A 112 -15.99 9.50 11.79
C ALA A 112 -15.17 10.48 12.65
N PHE A 113 -14.43 11.40 12.03
CA PHE A 113 -13.70 12.43 12.75
C PHE A 113 -14.62 13.47 13.39
N GLU A 114 -15.75 13.82 12.77
CA GLU A 114 -16.77 14.67 13.42
C GLU A 114 -17.27 14.05 14.73
N ILE A 115 -17.55 12.75 14.73
CA ILE A 115 -17.97 12.01 15.93
C ILE A 115 -16.86 12.00 16.98
N ILE A 116 -15.62 11.65 16.58
CA ILE A 116 -14.45 11.61 17.49
C ILE A 116 -14.22 12.97 18.13
N ASP A 117 -14.28 14.05 17.34
CA ASP A 117 -14.08 15.40 17.82
C ASP A 117 -15.22 15.84 18.77
N ALA A 118 -16.47 15.46 18.48
CA ALA A 118 -17.62 15.73 19.35
C ALA A 118 -17.52 14.99 20.70
N LEU A 119 -16.97 13.77 20.69
CA LEU A 119 -16.65 13.00 21.90
C LEU A 119 -15.45 13.57 22.67
N LYS A 120 -14.65 14.44 22.03
CA LYS A 120 -13.37 14.95 22.54
C LYS A 120 -12.34 13.84 22.82
N CYS A 121 -12.49 12.68 22.18
CA CYS A 121 -11.51 11.61 22.27
C CYS A 121 -10.19 12.05 21.64
N LYS A 122 -9.07 11.64 22.23
CA LYS A 122 -7.78 11.65 21.53
C LYS A 122 -7.76 10.51 20.53
N TYR A 123 -6.89 10.57 19.53
CA TYR A 123 -6.73 9.47 18.59
C TYR A 123 -5.30 9.36 18.06
N ILE A 124 -4.96 8.15 17.63
CA ILE A 124 -3.75 7.82 16.87
C ILE A 124 -4.20 6.92 15.72
N CYS A 125 -4.00 7.34 14.49
CA CYS A 125 -4.31 6.54 13.32
C CYS A 125 -3.23 6.71 12.26
N SER A 126 -3.04 5.68 11.44
CA SER A 126 -2.23 5.79 10.25
C SER A 126 -2.98 6.61 9.19
N ASP A 127 -2.25 7.28 8.31
CA ASP A 127 -2.80 7.97 7.15
C ASP A 127 -2.03 7.60 5.89
N ARG A 128 -2.62 7.82 4.71
CA ARG A 128 -1.96 7.54 3.44
C ARG A 128 -0.96 8.67 3.15
N PRO A 129 0.33 8.36 2.88
CA PRO A 129 1.30 9.39 2.48
C PRO A 129 0.83 10.18 1.26
N SER A 130 0.14 9.53 0.32
CA SER A 130 -0.41 10.17 -0.88
C SER A 130 -1.47 11.25 -0.62
N SER A 131 -2.05 11.30 0.58
CA SER A 131 -2.95 12.37 1.00
C SER A 131 -2.21 13.67 1.34
N HIS A 132 -0.88 13.62 1.48
CA HIS A 132 -0.04 14.71 1.95
C HIS A 132 1.04 15.02 0.90
N LYS A 133 0.72 15.80 -0.14
CA LYS A 133 1.67 16.04 -1.25
C LYS A 133 2.98 16.69 -0.81
N THR A 134 2.94 17.48 0.26
CA THR A 134 4.10 18.17 0.83
C THR A 134 5.09 17.21 1.49
N ILE A 135 4.64 16.07 2.03
CA ILE A 135 5.54 15.09 2.66
C ILE A 135 6.19 14.14 1.66
N LEU A 136 5.57 13.91 0.50
CA LEU A 136 6.11 13.02 -0.53
C LEU A 136 7.47 13.49 -1.07
N ASN A 137 7.74 14.79 -0.99
CA ASN A 137 8.98 15.40 -1.48
C ASN A 137 10.07 15.50 -0.41
N LEU A 138 9.82 14.99 0.81
CA LEU A 138 10.78 15.08 1.90
C LEU A 138 11.94 14.12 1.69
N LYS A 139 13.16 14.64 1.87
CA LYS A 139 14.38 13.84 1.78
C LYS A 139 14.79 13.32 3.16
N PRO A 140 15.53 12.19 3.24
CA PRO A 140 16.01 11.63 4.51
C PRO A 140 16.70 12.63 5.46
N PRO A 141 17.54 13.60 4.99
CA PRO A 141 18.16 14.58 5.88
C PRO A 141 17.17 15.55 6.54
N GLU A 142 15.93 15.63 6.08
CA GLU A 142 14.89 16.48 6.65
C GLU A 142 14.16 15.84 7.83
N PHE A 143 14.48 14.60 8.17
CA PHE A 143 13.94 13.88 9.32
C PHE A 143 14.89 13.96 10.51
N GLU A 144 14.33 14.21 11.70
CA GLU A 144 15.08 14.12 12.94
C GLU A 144 15.21 12.65 13.34
N MET A 145 16.44 12.12 13.37
CA MET A 145 16.69 10.73 13.75
C MET A 145 16.51 10.52 15.25
N ARG A 146 15.70 9.53 15.61
CA ARG A 146 15.43 9.14 17.00
C ARG A 146 15.55 7.63 17.18
N GLU A 147 16.07 7.25 18.34
CA GLU A 147 16.12 5.86 18.79
C GLU A 147 14.81 5.50 19.51
N LEU A 148 14.15 4.45 19.06
CA LEU A 148 12.98 3.89 19.74
C LEU A 148 13.40 3.02 20.93
N PRO A 149 12.49 2.75 21.89
CA PRO A 149 12.79 1.88 23.05
C PRO A 149 13.27 0.46 22.70
N ASN A 150 13.03 0.00 21.47
CA ASN A 150 13.51 -1.28 20.96
C ASN A 150 14.87 -1.19 20.24
N GLY A 151 15.57 -0.06 20.33
CA GLY A 151 16.88 0.19 19.70
C GLY A 151 16.83 0.51 18.20
N LYS A 152 15.63 0.58 17.59
CA LYS A 152 15.52 0.95 16.17
C LYS A 152 15.67 2.45 15.99
N MET A 153 16.53 2.85 15.04
CA MET A 153 16.64 4.23 14.59
C MET A 153 15.58 4.53 13.53
N ILE A 154 14.78 5.57 13.75
CA ILE A 154 13.79 6.09 12.79
C ILE A 154 13.97 7.59 12.60
N GLY A 155 13.63 8.10 11.43
CA GLY A 155 13.48 9.53 11.19
C GLY A 155 12.07 9.98 11.53
N VAL A 156 11.93 11.13 12.19
CA VAL A 156 10.63 11.70 12.59
C VAL A 156 10.54 13.12 12.07
N LYS A 157 9.41 13.47 11.45
CA LYS A 157 9.08 14.86 11.11
C LYS A 157 7.65 15.15 11.53
N GLU A 158 7.49 16.08 12.47
CA GLU A 158 6.20 16.55 12.95
C GLU A 158 5.76 17.78 12.14
N PHE A 159 4.48 17.82 11.78
CA PHE A 159 3.89 18.97 11.10
C PHE A 159 2.38 19.02 11.39
N HIS A 160 1.76 20.14 11.01
CA HIS A 160 0.32 20.32 11.07
C HIS A 160 -0.22 20.52 9.66
N ASP A 161 -1.36 19.91 9.38
CA ASP A 161 -2.07 20.10 8.11
C ASP A 161 -3.59 20.10 8.34
N GLU A 162 -4.33 20.66 7.40
CA GLU A 162 -5.79 20.67 7.43
C GLU A 162 -6.32 19.34 6.89
N LYS A 163 -7.11 18.64 7.70
CA LYS A 163 -7.81 17.43 7.26
C LYS A 163 -9.15 17.30 7.95
N TYR A 164 -10.20 17.04 7.17
CA TYR A 164 -11.58 16.94 7.66
C TYR A 164 -11.97 18.20 8.47
N GLY A 165 -11.79 19.37 7.84
CA GLY A 165 -12.20 20.68 8.34
C GLY A 165 -11.45 21.22 9.56
N LYS A 166 -10.34 20.58 9.99
CA LYS A 166 -9.55 21.03 11.14
C LYS A 166 -8.06 20.87 10.92
N ALA A 167 -7.27 21.75 11.54
CA ALA A 167 -5.83 21.57 11.68
C ALA A 167 -5.55 20.38 12.61
N ARG A 168 -4.86 19.37 12.09
CA ARG A 168 -4.51 18.13 12.79
C ARG A 168 -3.00 17.96 12.82
N ARG A 169 -2.50 17.32 13.87
CA ARG A 169 -1.08 16.98 14.01
C ARG A 169 -0.78 15.70 13.26
N PHE A 170 0.29 15.72 12.46
CA PHE A 170 0.80 14.58 11.72
C PHE A 170 2.26 14.32 12.10
N ILE A 171 2.65 13.06 12.04
CA ILE A 171 4.02 12.61 12.29
C ILE A 171 4.41 11.71 11.12
N ALA A 172 5.29 12.22 10.24
CA ALA A 172 5.89 11.41 9.18
C ALA A 172 7.05 10.60 9.76
N ILE A 173 7.08 9.31 9.42
CA ILE A 173 8.09 8.36 9.89
C ILE A 173 8.90 7.88 8.70
N PHE A 174 10.22 8.06 8.78
CA PHE A 174 11.19 7.49 7.86
C PHE A 174 11.88 6.30 8.52
N ASN A 175 11.90 5.15 7.85
CA ASN A 175 12.59 3.96 8.34
C ASN A 175 13.82 3.67 7.45
N PRO A 176 15.05 3.97 7.90
CA PRO A 176 16.26 3.77 7.09
C PRO A 176 16.46 2.33 6.60
N ASN A 177 16.06 1.34 7.40
CA ASN A 177 16.21 -0.08 7.03
C ASN A 177 15.24 -0.46 5.91
N GLU A 178 14.00 0.04 5.98
CA GLU A 178 13.01 -0.18 4.93
C GLU A 178 13.39 0.55 3.64
N ALA A 179 13.90 1.78 3.75
CA ALA A 179 14.42 2.53 2.62
C ALA A 179 15.57 1.76 1.94
N LYS A 180 16.56 1.29 2.70
CA LYS A 180 17.66 0.47 2.17
C LYS A 180 17.15 -0.79 1.47
N TRP A 181 16.21 -1.51 2.09
CA TRP A 181 15.62 -2.71 1.50
C TRP A 181 14.85 -2.40 0.19
N LYS A 182 14.10 -1.29 0.14
CA LYS A 182 13.43 -0.83 -1.09
C LYS A 182 14.44 -0.54 -2.20
N GLN A 183 15.57 0.11 -1.89
CA GLN A 183 16.64 0.40 -2.85
C GLN A 183 17.25 -0.89 -3.42
N GLU A 184 17.61 -1.84 -2.55
CA GLU A 184 18.15 -3.15 -2.97
C GLU A 184 17.15 -3.93 -3.83
N THR A 185 15.87 -3.87 -3.46
CA THR A 185 14.78 -4.51 -4.20
C THR A 185 14.56 -3.86 -5.57
N LEU A 186 14.66 -2.53 -5.67
CA LEU A 186 14.56 -1.81 -6.92
C LEU A 186 15.72 -2.20 -7.85
N ALA A 187 16.95 -2.18 -7.36
CA ALA A 187 18.14 -2.57 -8.11
C ALA A 187 18.00 -4.00 -8.66
N THR A 188 17.60 -4.96 -7.81
CA THR A 188 17.39 -6.36 -8.22
C THR A 188 16.33 -6.47 -9.32
N LYS A 189 15.22 -5.74 -9.21
CA LYS A 189 14.16 -5.74 -10.22
C LYS A 189 14.61 -5.10 -11.53
N MET A 190 15.43 -4.06 -11.46
CA MET A 190 16.03 -3.43 -12.63
C MET A 190 17.00 -4.37 -13.34
N GLU A 191 17.89 -5.04 -12.61
CA GLU A 191 18.80 -6.05 -13.17
C GLU A 191 18.04 -7.18 -13.87
N ALA A 192 17.00 -7.72 -13.23
CA ALA A 192 16.15 -8.73 -13.83
C ALA A 192 15.45 -8.23 -15.10
N LYS A 193 15.01 -6.97 -15.10
CA LYS A 193 14.37 -6.34 -16.27
C LYS A 193 15.35 -6.12 -17.42
N ILE A 194 16.57 -5.66 -17.12
CA ILE A 194 17.64 -5.51 -18.12
C ILE A 194 18.00 -6.87 -18.72
N ALA A 195 18.14 -7.90 -17.88
CA ALA A 195 18.41 -9.27 -18.32
C ALA A 195 17.30 -9.81 -19.24
N GLU A 196 16.03 -9.58 -18.90
CA GLU A 196 14.88 -9.93 -19.75
C GLU A 196 14.96 -9.26 -21.13
N ILE A 197 15.27 -7.96 -21.17
CA ILE A 197 15.43 -7.20 -22.43
C ILE A 197 16.59 -7.77 -23.26
N SER A 198 17.74 -8.01 -22.63
CA SER A 198 18.93 -8.57 -23.28
C SER A 198 18.66 -9.98 -23.81
N GLU A 199 18.02 -10.86 -23.03
CA GLU A 199 17.66 -12.21 -23.45
C GLU A 199 16.66 -12.17 -24.61
N TYR A 200 15.65 -11.29 -24.55
CA TYR A 200 14.66 -11.14 -25.60
C TYR A 200 15.30 -10.78 -26.94
N PHE A 201 16.21 -9.81 -26.95
CA PHE A 201 16.84 -9.34 -28.18
C PHE A 201 18.04 -10.18 -28.63
N SER A 202 18.66 -10.98 -27.76
CA SER A 202 19.84 -11.82 -28.04
C SER A 202 19.75 -12.63 -29.35
N THR A 203 18.56 -13.11 -29.68
CA THR A 203 18.30 -13.96 -30.85
C THR A 203 17.42 -13.28 -31.91
N ARG A 204 16.79 -12.14 -31.60
CA ARG A 204 15.73 -11.55 -32.43
C ARG A 204 16.17 -10.35 -33.27
N VAL A 205 17.32 -9.75 -32.95
CA VAL A 205 17.84 -8.57 -33.66
C VAL A 205 18.95 -8.87 -34.65
N VAL A 206 19.24 -10.16 -34.86
CA VAL A 206 20.16 -10.65 -35.90
C VAL A 206 19.31 -11.23 -37.02
N PHE A 207 19.63 -10.95 -38.27
CA PHE A 207 18.98 -11.54 -39.43
C PHE A 207 20.04 -12.10 -40.38
N SER A 208 19.90 -13.35 -40.77
CA SER A 208 20.79 -14.02 -41.72
C SER A 208 19.96 -14.69 -42.81
N PRO A 209 20.25 -14.45 -44.10
CA PRO A 209 19.51 -15.06 -45.19
C PRO A 209 19.52 -16.59 -45.08
N GLY A 210 18.34 -17.23 -45.09
CA GLY A 210 18.21 -18.69 -45.08
C GLY A 210 18.24 -19.36 -43.69
N GLU A 211 18.62 -18.67 -42.62
CA GLU A 211 18.53 -19.20 -41.25
C GLU A 211 17.23 -18.77 -40.57
N LYS A 212 16.35 -19.74 -40.26
CA LYS A 212 15.18 -19.48 -39.42
C LYS A 212 15.49 -19.78 -37.96
N ARG A 213 15.82 -18.76 -37.16
CA ARG A 213 15.97 -18.90 -35.71
C ARG A 213 14.63 -18.70 -34.99
N LYS A 214 14.43 -19.39 -33.87
CA LYS A 214 13.20 -19.32 -33.07
C LYS A 214 12.93 -17.87 -32.64
N GLY A 215 11.81 -17.30 -33.08
CA GLY A 215 11.38 -15.95 -32.71
C GLY A 215 11.87 -14.83 -33.64
N GLN A 216 12.64 -15.13 -34.68
CA GLN A 216 12.91 -14.21 -35.79
C GLN A 216 11.74 -14.26 -36.78
N GLY A 217 11.24 -13.09 -37.14
CA GLY A 217 10.21 -12.91 -38.16
C GLY A 217 10.45 -11.56 -38.82
N ASP A 218 9.89 -11.34 -40.00
CA ASP A 218 10.17 -10.14 -40.82
C ASP A 218 9.91 -8.84 -40.06
N LYS A 219 8.99 -8.85 -39.09
CA LYS A 219 8.74 -7.71 -38.20
C LYS A 219 9.98 -7.21 -37.45
N TRP A 220 10.94 -8.07 -37.11
CA TRP A 220 12.15 -7.68 -36.37
C TRP A 220 13.25 -7.10 -37.26
N ARG A 221 13.04 -7.03 -38.58
CA ARG A 221 13.94 -6.34 -39.52
C ARG A 221 13.72 -4.83 -39.53
N THR A 222 12.58 -4.35 -39.04
CA THR A 222 12.22 -2.92 -39.00
C THR A 222 12.58 -2.31 -37.64
N ARG A 223 13.36 -1.24 -37.63
CA ARG A 223 13.82 -0.58 -36.39
C ARG A 223 12.66 -0.15 -35.49
N THR A 224 11.61 0.44 -36.07
CA THR A 224 10.42 0.91 -35.34
C THR A 224 9.74 -0.22 -34.54
N ASN A 225 9.72 -1.45 -35.07
CA ASN A 225 9.12 -2.58 -34.36
C ASN A 225 9.99 -3.04 -33.18
N VAL A 226 11.32 -2.99 -33.35
CA VAL A 226 12.27 -3.28 -32.27
C VAL A 226 12.15 -2.22 -31.17
N GLU A 227 12.07 -0.93 -31.54
CA GLU A 227 11.89 0.20 -30.60
C GLU A 227 10.57 0.13 -29.84
N THR A 228 9.48 -0.16 -30.55
CA THR A 228 8.16 -0.33 -29.93
C THR A 228 8.20 -1.48 -28.92
N LYS A 229 8.82 -2.60 -29.29
CA LYS A 229 8.93 -3.72 -28.37
C LYS A 229 9.83 -3.43 -27.17
N ALA A 230 10.93 -2.71 -27.37
CA ALA A 230 11.81 -2.30 -26.29
C ALA A 230 11.04 -1.45 -25.25
N LYS A 231 10.24 -0.48 -25.71
CA LYS A 231 9.38 0.33 -24.84
C LYS A 231 8.35 -0.50 -24.08
N GLU A 232 7.73 -1.48 -24.73
CA GLU A 232 6.80 -2.41 -24.06
C GLU A 232 7.48 -3.24 -22.98
N LEU A 233 8.70 -3.74 -23.24
CA LEU A 233 9.45 -4.58 -22.31
C LEU A 233 9.90 -3.79 -21.07
N VAL A 234 10.40 -2.56 -21.26
CA VAL A 234 10.76 -1.63 -20.18
C VAL A 234 9.54 -1.38 -19.28
N GLY A 235 8.38 -1.11 -19.89
CA GLY A 235 7.12 -0.89 -19.18
C GLY A 235 7.07 0.46 -18.44
N SER A 236 5.88 0.81 -17.95
CA SER A 236 5.62 2.12 -17.34
C SER A 236 6.43 2.39 -16.07
N ARG A 237 6.77 1.34 -15.31
CA ARG A 237 7.51 1.43 -14.05
C ARG A 237 8.96 1.88 -14.24
N PHE A 238 9.63 1.43 -15.30
CA PHE A 238 11.06 1.67 -15.49
C PHE A 238 11.37 2.67 -16.61
N LYS A 239 10.34 3.32 -17.16
CA LYS A 239 10.46 4.19 -18.34
C LYS A 239 11.47 5.34 -18.18
N ASP A 240 11.61 5.85 -16.95
CA ASP A 240 12.50 6.97 -16.63
C ASP A 240 13.87 6.49 -16.11
N MET A 241 14.01 5.20 -15.80
CA MET A 241 15.22 4.60 -15.21
C MET A 241 16.01 3.74 -16.20
N ILE A 242 15.35 3.09 -17.17
CA ILE A 242 15.96 2.18 -18.15
C ILE A 242 15.73 2.74 -19.55
N HIS A 243 16.81 3.00 -20.26
CA HIS A 243 16.79 3.46 -21.64
C HIS A 243 17.39 2.41 -22.56
N VAL A 244 16.67 2.09 -23.64
CA VAL A 244 17.11 1.12 -24.65
C VAL A 244 17.38 1.88 -25.94
N THR A 245 18.63 1.87 -26.38
CA THR A 245 19.07 2.47 -27.64
C THR A 245 19.26 1.39 -28.68
N ILE A 246 18.68 1.61 -29.87
CA ILE A 246 18.76 0.69 -30.99
C ILE A 246 19.48 1.39 -32.15
N THR A 247 20.60 0.82 -32.58
CA THR A 247 21.43 1.34 -33.69
C THR A 247 21.43 0.36 -34.85
N GLY A 248 21.33 0.87 -36.08
CA GLY A 248 21.23 0.07 -37.31
C GLY A 248 20.57 0.87 -38.44
N PRO A 249 20.25 0.25 -39.59
CA PRO A 249 19.43 0.85 -40.65
C PRO A 249 17.94 0.93 -40.26
N ASP A 250 17.08 1.61 -41.02
CA ASP A 250 15.63 1.63 -40.72
C ASP A 250 14.98 0.26 -40.97
N GLU A 251 15.50 -0.45 -41.98
CA GLU A 251 15.14 -1.82 -42.28
C GLU A 251 16.39 -2.62 -42.69
N ILE A 252 16.56 -3.83 -42.15
CA ILE A 252 17.62 -4.76 -42.56
C ILE A 252 17.19 -5.46 -43.86
N PRO A 253 17.93 -5.36 -44.98
CA PRO A 253 17.56 -6.02 -46.25
C PRO A 253 17.49 -7.55 -46.16
N LEU A 254 16.57 -8.16 -46.91
CA LEU A 254 16.45 -9.64 -46.99
C LEU A 254 17.67 -10.32 -47.59
N ALA A 255 18.32 -9.67 -48.57
CA ALA A 255 19.40 -10.25 -49.35
C ALA A 255 20.74 -10.29 -48.59
N ASP A 256 21.01 -9.27 -47.78
CA ASP A 256 22.35 -9.03 -47.22
C ASP A 256 22.49 -9.48 -45.76
N GLY A 257 21.37 -9.73 -45.08
CA GLY A 257 21.41 -9.94 -43.64
C GLY A 257 21.74 -8.66 -42.87
N GLY A 258 21.84 -8.76 -41.56
CA GLY A 258 22.26 -7.63 -40.72
C GLY A 258 21.93 -7.84 -39.25
N ARG A 259 22.26 -6.84 -38.44
CA ARG A 259 21.97 -6.84 -37.01
C ARG A 259 21.62 -5.44 -36.55
N PHE A 260 20.69 -5.33 -35.59
CA PHE A 260 20.60 -4.14 -34.75
C PHE A 260 21.46 -4.29 -33.51
N ASP A 261 22.17 -3.23 -33.16
CA ASP A 261 22.86 -3.12 -31.88
C ASP A 261 21.88 -2.56 -30.86
N VAL A 262 21.59 -3.36 -29.85
CA VAL A 262 20.71 -2.98 -28.73
C VAL A 262 21.59 -2.75 -27.52
N THR A 263 21.64 -1.50 -27.06
CA THR A 263 22.35 -1.11 -25.84
C THR A 263 21.33 -0.68 -24.81
N VAL A 264 21.53 -1.11 -23.57
CA VAL A 264 20.69 -0.72 -22.42
C VAL A 264 21.54 0.16 -21.51
N SER A 265 21.04 1.33 -21.16
CA SER A 265 21.64 2.24 -20.19
C SER A 265 20.64 2.56 -19.08
N THR A 266 21.16 2.99 -17.93
CA THR A 266 20.35 3.39 -16.78
C THR A 266 20.55 4.87 -16.46
N GLU A 267 19.50 5.54 -16.01
CA GLU A 267 19.55 6.95 -15.60
C GLU A 267 19.69 7.04 -14.08
N GLN A 268 20.89 7.39 -13.60
CA GLN A 268 21.19 7.37 -12.16
C GLN A 268 20.39 8.42 -11.41
N GLU A 269 20.13 9.59 -12.00
CA GLU A 269 19.32 10.63 -11.36
C GLU A 269 17.88 10.17 -11.11
N ALA A 270 17.30 9.43 -12.06
CA ALA A 270 15.95 8.87 -11.91
C ALA A 270 15.91 7.74 -10.87
N ILE A 271 16.95 6.90 -10.83
CA ILE A 271 17.10 5.86 -9.79
C ILE A 271 17.20 6.51 -8.40
N ASP A 272 18.02 7.54 -8.27
CA ASP A 272 18.22 8.25 -6.99
C ASP A 272 16.94 8.97 -6.56
N ALA A 273 16.19 9.55 -7.49
CA ALA A 273 14.89 10.15 -7.21
C ALA A 273 13.88 9.11 -6.69
N GLU A 274 13.72 7.97 -7.37
CA GLU A 274 12.86 6.86 -6.92
C GLU A 274 13.28 6.33 -5.54
N ASN A 275 14.59 6.28 -5.27
CA ASN A 275 15.15 5.85 -3.99
C ASN A 275 14.97 6.86 -2.85
N LEU A 276 14.65 8.11 -3.17
CA LEU A 276 14.40 9.19 -2.21
C LEU A 276 12.91 9.41 -1.95
N GLU A 277 12.01 8.87 -2.79
CA GLU A 277 10.58 8.86 -2.51
C GLU A 277 10.25 7.92 -1.34
N LEU A 278 9.50 8.43 -0.37
CA LEU A 278 9.13 7.75 0.89
C LEU A 278 8.01 6.72 0.71
#